data_AF-A0A7H0KA08-F1
#
_entry.id   AF-A0A7H0KA08-F1
#
_cell.length_a   1.000
_cell.length_b   1.000
_cell.length_c   1.000
_cell.angle_alpha   90.00
_cell.angle_beta   90.00
_cell.angle_gamma   90.00
#
_symmetry.space_group_name_H-M   'P 1'
#
loop_
_entity.id
_entity.type
_entity.pdbx_description
1 polymer ?
#
loop_
_entity_poly.entity_id
_entity_poly.type
_entity_poly.pdbx_seq_one_letter_code
_entity_poly.pdbx_strand_id
1 'polypeptide(L)' 'MTWQEAILQVLREAGEPMAYKDISAQIVARRLVDAPHVNADIATHAAITGLKVDGLVAAAPRGQYRLAE' A
#
# COMPACT_ATOMS: atom_id res chain seq x y z
N MET A 1 -1.23 9.03 -9.78
CA MET A 1 -0.11 8.24 -9.23
C MET A 1 -0.40 6.75 -9.45
N THR A 2 0.61 5.90 -9.39
CA THR A 2 0.47 4.44 -9.45
C THR A 2 0.08 3.87 -8.08
N TRP A 3 -0.38 2.62 -8.05
CA TRP A 3 -0.65 1.92 -6.78
C TRP A 3 0.59 1.84 -5.88
N GLN A 4 1.78 1.66 -6.46
CA GLN A 4 3.04 1.64 -5.71
C GLN A 4 3.33 2.97 -5.03
N GLU A 5 3.22 4.08 -5.78
CA GLU A 5 3.40 5.44 -5.25
C GLU A 5 2.41 5.73 -4.12
N ALA A 6 1.14 5.33 -4.31
CA ALA A 6 0.08 5.52 -3.32
C ALA A 6 0.34 4.74 -2.02
N ILE A 7 0.79 3.48 -2.13
CA ILE A 7 1.16 2.65 -0.96
C ILE A 7 2.32 3.28 -0.20
N LEU A 8 3.38 3.69 -0.89
CA LEU A 8 4.54 4.32 -0.26
C LEU A 8 4.16 5.63 0.43
N GLN A 9 3.29 6.44 -0.18
CA GLN A 9 2.77 7.65 0.43
C GLN A 9 1.97 7.35 1.70
N VAL A 10 1.02 6.42 1.65
CA VAL A 10 0.19 6.06 2.81
C VAL A 10 1.06 5.52 3.95
N LEU A 11 2.00 4.62 3.67
CA LEU A 11 2.90 4.07 4.68
C LEU A 11 3.82 5.14 5.28
N ARG A 12 4.31 6.09 4.46
CA ARG A 12 5.14 7.21 4.94
C ARG A 12 4.36 8.13 5.87
N GLU A 13 3.12 8.46 5.51
CA GLU A 13 2.28 9.35 6.30
C GLU A 13 1.78 8.69 7.60
N ALA A 14 1.54 7.38 7.58
CA ALA A 14 1.13 6.64 8.77
C ALA A 14 2.24 6.56 9.82
N GLY A 15 3.50 6.40 9.39
CA GLY A 15 4.66 6.28 10.29
C GLY A 15 4.69 4.99 11.13
N GLU A 16 3.68 4.13 10.99
CA GLU A 16 3.57 2.84 11.68
C GLU A 16 3.11 1.72 10.72
N PRO A 17 3.33 0.44 11.07
CA PRO A 17 2.91 -0.66 10.20
C PRO A 17 1.38 -0.72 10.00
N MET A 18 0.95 -0.91 8.75
CA MET A 18 -0.46 -0.95 8.37
C MET A 18 -0.83 -2.26 7.66
N ALA A 19 -2.07 -2.74 7.84
CA ALA A 19 -2.56 -3.86 7.05
C ALA A 19 -2.86 -3.40 5.61
N TYR A 20 -2.67 -4.29 4.62
CA TYR A 20 -2.88 -3.92 3.21
C TYR A 20 -4.32 -3.44 2.92
N LYS A 21 -5.31 -3.96 3.65
CA LYS A 21 -6.71 -3.52 3.52
C LYS A 21 -6.91 -2.08 3.98
N ASP A 22 -6.24 -1.69 5.06
CA ASP A 22 -6.30 -0.32 5.56
C ASP A 22 -5.57 0.65 4.61
N ILE A 23 -4.46 0.20 4.03
CA ILE A 23 -3.74 0.94 2.98
C ILE A 23 -4.66 1.15 1.76
N SER A 24 -5.30 0.07 1.28
CA SER A 24 -6.26 0.12 0.17
C SER A 24 -7.41 1.10 0.45
N ALA A 25 -8.00 1.02 1.65
CA ALA A 25 -9.06 1.92 2.08
C ALA A 25 -8.64 3.40 2.07
N GLN A 26 -7.42 3.71 2.54
CA GLN A 26 -6.86 5.06 2.50
C GLN A 26 -6.67 5.56 1.05
N ILE A 27 -6.16 4.71 0.15
CA ILE A 27 -5.97 5.04 -1.27
C ILE A 27 -7.30 5.42 -1.93
N VAL A 28 -8.36 4.64 -1.68
CA VAL A 28 -9.70 4.89 -2.24
C VAL A 28 -10.34 6.11 -1.60
N ALA A 29 -10.34 6.22 -0.26
CA ALA A 29 -10.98 7.33 0.45
C ALA A 29 -10.41 8.70 0.03
N ARG A 30 -9.10 8.74 -0.27
CA ARG A 30 -8.39 9.95 -0.69
C ARG A 30 -8.28 10.10 -2.20
N ARG A 31 -8.83 9.16 -2.98
CA ARG A 31 -8.77 9.11 -4.45
C ARG A 31 -7.34 9.31 -5.00
N LEU A 32 -6.37 8.65 -4.37
CA LEU A 32 -4.96 8.78 -4.73
C LEU A 32 -4.67 8.18 -6.12
N VAL A 33 -5.37 7.10 -6.46
CA VAL A 33 -5.27 6.43 -7.77
C VAL A 33 -6.61 6.53 -8.49
N ASP A 34 -6.57 6.98 -9.74
CA ASP A 34 -7.74 7.00 -10.63
C ASP A 34 -7.85 5.67 -11.39
N ALA A 35 -8.59 4.73 -10.82
CA ALA A 35 -8.78 3.40 -11.38
C ALA A 35 -10.18 2.83 -11.03
N PRO A 36 -11.27 3.42 -11.57
CA PRO A 36 -12.65 3.12 -11.15
C PRO A 36 -13.12 1.68 -11.44
N HIS A 37 -12.43 0.97 -12.35
CA HIS A 37 -12.76 -0.41 -12.73
C HIS A 37 -11.86 -1.46 -12.08
N VAL A 38 -10.97 -1.04 -11.18
CA VAL A 38 -10.00 -1.93 -10.53
C VAL A 38 -10.44 -2.19 -9.09
N ASN A 39 -10.40 -3.46 -8.68
CA ASN A 39 -10.57 -3.80 -7.27
C ASN A 39 -9.33 -3.33 -6.50
N ALA A 40 -9.51 -2.34 -5.63
CA ALA A 40 -8.44 -1.69 -4.91
C ALA A 40 -7.64 -2.65 -4.00
N ASP A 41 -8.31 -3.62 -3.39
CA ASP A 41 -7.64 -4.58 -2.50
C ASP A 41 -6.72 -5.51 -3.30
N ILE A 42 -7.17 -5.97 -4.46
CA ILE A 42 -6.36 -6.81 -5.37
C ILE A 42 -5.16 -6.02 -5.88
N ALA A 43 -5.38 -4.79 -6.34
CA ALA A 43 -4.32 -3.94 -6.87
C ALA A 43 -3.30 -3.55 -5.80
N THR A 44 -3.76 -3.22 -4.59
CA THR A 44 -2.89 -2.93 -3.44
C THR A 44 -2.08 -4.17 -3.06
N HIS A 45 -2.69 -5.35 -3.01
CA HIS A 45 -1.99 -6.59 -2.66
C HIS A 45 -0.94 -6.99 -3.71
N ALA A 46 -1.25 -6.83 -5.01
CA ALA A 46 -0.29 -7.07 -6.08
C ALA A 46 0.89 -6.09 -6.02
N ALA A 47 0.60 -4.80 -5.88
CA ALA A 47 1.61 -3.74 -5.84
C ALA A 47 2.51 -3.84 -4.59
N ILE A 48 1.95 -4.14 -3.42
CA ILE A 48 2.75 -4.27 -2.18
C ILE A 48 3.67 -5.49 -2.22
N THR A 49 3.27 -6.55 -2.92
CA THR A 49 4.14 -7.71 -3.17
C THR A 49 5.33 -7.32 -4.04
N GLY A 50 5.12 -6.54 -5.10
CA GLY A 50 6.20 -5.99 -5.91
C GLY A 50 7.15 -5.11 -5.09
N LEU A 51 6.61 -4.16 -4.32
CA LEU A 51 7.40 -3.29 -3.44
C LEU A 51 8.23 -4.06 -2.40
N LYS A 52 7.73 -5.20 -1.94
CA LYS A 52 8.46 -6.08 -1.03
C LYS A 52 9.62 -6.78 -1.74
N VAL A 53 9.42 -7.23 -2.97
CA VAL A 53 10.50 -7.82 -3.80
C VAL A 53 11.58 -6.77 -4.09
N ASP A 54 11.17 -5.54 -4.35
CA ASP A 54 12.07 -4.41 -4.59
C ASP A 54 12.76 -3.88 -3.32
N GLY A 55 12.43 -4.44 -2.15
CA GLY A 55 13.02 -4.05 -0.87
C GLY A 55 12.59 -2.68 -0.35
N LEU A 56 11.52 -2.08 -0.88
CA LEU A 56 11.00 -0.78 -0.46
C LEU A 56 9.99 -0.87 0.69
N VAL A 57 9.35 -2.03 0.84
CA VAL A 57 8.38 -2.33 1.90
C VAL A 57 8.77 -3.64 2.57
N ALA A 58 8.69 -3.67 3.91
CA ALA A 58 8.92 -4.86 4.70
C ALA A 58 7.61 -5.36 5.33
N ALA A 59 7.53 -6.68 5.54
CA ALA A 59 6.46 -7.27 6.33
C ALA A 59 6.68 -6.96 7.82
N ALA A 60 5.60 -6.66 8.52
CA ALA A 60 5.53 -6.43 9.95
C ALA A 60 4.61 -7.49 10.61
N PRO A 61 4.61 -7.61 11.95
CA PRO A 61 3.76 -8.55 12.66
C PRO A 61 2.28 -8.43 12.26
N ARG A 62 1.53 -9.52 12.43
CA ARG A 62 0.07 -9.56 12.19
C ARG A 62 -0.36 -9.26 10.74
N GLY A 63 0.51 -9.53 9.76
CA GLY A 63 0.20 -9.32 8.34
C GLY A 63 0.17 -7.85 7.92
N GLN A 64 0.88 -7.01 8.67
CA GLN A 64 1.04 -5.59 8.37
C GLN A 64 2.29 -5.36 7.51
N TYR A 65 2.42 -4.13 7.01
CA TYR A 65 3.48 -3.68 6.14
C TYR A 65 3.98 -2.32 6.60
N ARG A 66 5.28 -2.08 6.48
CA ARG A 66 5.95 -0.82 6.79
C ARG A 66 6.96 -0.49 5.69
N LEU A 67 7.40 0.76 5.62
CA LEU A 67 8.56 1.10 4.80
C LEU A 67 9.78 0.27 5.26
N ALA A 68 10.56 -0.20 4.29
CA ALA A 68 11.91 -0.67 4.56
C ALA A 68 12.78 0.58 4.74
N GLU A 69 13.43 0.70 5.89
CA GLU A 69 14.39 1.76 6.19
C GLU A 69 15.79 1.33 5.77
#